data_AF-A0A954U4L8-F1
#
_entry.id   AF-A0A954U4L8-F1
#
_cell.length_a   1.000
_cell.length_b   1.000
_cell.length_c   1.000
_cell.angle_alpha   90.00
_cell.angle_beta   90.00
_cell.angle_gamma   90.00
#
_symmetry.space_group_name_H-M   'P 1'
#
loop_
_entity.id
_entity.type
_entity.pdbx_description
1 polymer ?
#
loop_
_entity_poly.entity_id
_entity_poly.type
_entity_poly.pdbx_seq_one_letter_code
_entity_poly.pdbx_strand_id
1 'polypeptide(L)' 'VELTDGGLENMDDERLLALDDALQQLAFVKPRVVELIKLRYFAGMSNDEAAECLSISPRTAKHWWAFAKAWLRAELDS' A
#
# COMPACT_ATOMS: atom_id res chain seq x y z
N VAL A 1 7.26 -11.02 -10.54
CA VAL A 1 5.98 -10.27 -10.55
C VAL A 1 6.33 -8.79 -10.48
N GLU A 2 6.46 -8.19 -11.66
CA GLU A 2 6.65 -6.75 -11.82
C GLU A 2 5.27 -6.08 -11.74
N LEU A 3 5.17 -5.00 -10.96
CA LEU A 3 3.98 -4.19 -10.83
C LEU A 3 4.06 -3.11 -11.91
N THR A 4 3.71 -3.43 -13.15
CA THR A 4 3.56 -2.47 -14.25
C THR A 4 2.12 -1.99 -14.37
N ASP A 5 1.98 -0.75 -14.80
CA ASP A 5 0.74 0.00 -15.06
C ASP A 5 -0.34 -0.85 -15.74
N GLY A 6 -1.52 -0.97 -15.11
CA GLY A 6 -2.71 -1.63 -15.68
C GLY A 6 -3.16 -2.95 -15.04
N GLY A 7 -2.69 -3.31 -13.85
CA GLY A 7 -2.91 -4.64 -13.24
C GLY A 7 -4.19 -4.87 -12.42
N LEU A 8 -5.24 -4.05 -12.54
CA LEU A 8 -6.47 -4.24 -11.74
C LEU A 8 -7.57 -5.06 -12.42
N GLU A 9 -7.41 -5.45 -13.70
CA GLU A 9 -8.49 -6.13 -14.44
C GLU A 9 -8.67 -7.62 -14.10
N ASN A 10 -7.85 -8.22 -13.21
CA ASN A 10 -7.96 -9.63 -12.83
C ASN A 10 -7.58 -9.92 -11.36
N MET A 11 -8.00 -9.08 -10.42
CA MET A 11 -8.13 -9.52 -9.02
C MET A 11 -9.57 -9.99 -8.82
N ASP A 12 -9.73 -11.26 -8.50
CA ASP A 12 -10.96 -11.85 -7.99
C ASP A 12 -11.47 -11.08 -6.77
N ASP A 13 -12.79 -10.86 -6.71
CA ASP A 13 -13.47 -10.06 -5.68
C ASP A 13 -13.07 -10.48 -4.25
N GLU A 14 -12.77 -11.78 -4.06
CA GLU A 14 -12.30 -12.36 -2.80
C GLU A 14 -10.90 -11.85 -2.40
N ARG A 15 -9.97 -11.71 -3.36
CA ARG A 15 -8.65 -11.12 -3.09
C ARG A 15 -8.71 -9.61 -2.90
N LEU A 16 -9.66 -8.93 -3.53
CA LEU A 16 -9.90 -7.51 -3.28
C LEU A 16 -10.41 -7.30 -1.85
N LEU A 17 -11.36 -8.14 -1.41
CA LEU A 17 -11.90 -8.09 -0.05
C LEU A 17 -10.82 -8.41 1.00
N ALA A 18 -10.04 -9.47 0.79
CA ALA A 18 -8.93 -9.82 1.68
C ALA A 18 -7.88 -8.69 1.77
N LEU A 19 -7.63 -7.99 0.65
CA LEU A 19 -6.75 -6.83 0.65
C LEU A 19 -7.34 -5.65 1.45
N ASP A 20 -8.63 -5.38 1.33
CA ASP A 20 -9.30 -4.33 2.12
C ASP A 20 -9.23 -4.65 3.62
N ASP A 21 -9.55 -5.89 4.02
CA ASP A 21 -9.46 -6.36 5.40
C ASP A 21 -8.03 -6.24 5.95
N ALA A 22 -7.03 -6.67 5.18
CA ALA A 22 -5.62 -6.53 5.54
C ALA A 22 -5.22 -5.05 5.71
N LEU A 23 -5.70 -4.15 4.84
CA LEU A 23 -5.45 -2.72 4.97
C LEU A 23 -6.13 -2.11 6.19
N GLN A 24 -7.33 -2.57 6.56
CA GLN A 24 -8.01 -2.15 7.79
C GLN A 24 -7.23 -2.58 9.03
N GLN A 25 -6.72 -3.82 9.06
CA GLN A 25 -5.86 -4.30 10.13
C GLN A 25 -4.55 -3.51 10.22
N LEU A 26 -3.90 -3.24 9.09
CA LEU A 26 -2.69 -2.42 9.06
C LEU A 26 -2.96 -0.98 9.51
N ALA A 27 -4.15 -0.43 9.23
CA ALA A 27 -4.52 0.92 9.64
C ALA A 27 -4.62 1.04 11.17
N PHE A 28 -5.02 -0.03 11.86
CA PHE A 28 -5.06 -0.07 13.31
C PHE A 28 -3.66 0.04 13.94
N VAL A 29 -2.65 -0.60 13.33
CA VAL A 29 -1.29 -0.66 13.89
C VAL A 29 -0.39 0.48 13.36
N LYS A 30 -0.53 0.83 12.08
CA LYS A 30 0.32 1.78 11.34
C LYS A 30 -0.52 2.67 10.40
N PRO A 31 -1.35 3.57 10.95
CA PRO A 31 -2.26 4.40 10.15
C PRO A 31 -1.53 5.26 9.10
N ARG A 32 -0.37 5.84 9.45
CA ARG A 32 0.42 6.66 8.51
C ARG A 32 1.01 5.87 7.34
N VAL A 33 1.28 4.57 7.52
CA VAL A 33 1.73 3.70 6.43
C VAL A 33 0.55 3.44 5.47
N VAL A 34 -0.65 3.24 6.02
CA VAL A 34 -1.85 3.07 5.19
C VAL A 34 -2.21 4.34 4.41
N GLU A 35 -2.03 5.53 4.98
CA GLU A 35 -2.19 6.79 4.23
C GLU A 35 -1.25 6.83 3.01
N LEU A 36 0.01 6.41 3.18
CA LEU A 36 0.95 6.31 2.07
C LEU A 36 0.48 5.31 1.01
N ILE A 37 -0.01 4.14 1.42
CA ILE A 37 -0.56 3.15 0.48
C ILE A 37 -1.75 3.75 -0.28
N LYS A 38 -2.66 4.45 0.41
CA LYS A 38 -3.85 5.04 -0.22
C LYS A 38 -3.50 6.09 -1.26
N LEU A 39 -2.56 7.01 -0.96
CA LEU A 39 -2.10 8.00 -1.93
C LEU A 39 -1.49 7.34 -3.17
N ARG A 40 -0.75 6.25 -2.97
CA ARG A 40 -0.11 5.55 -4.08
C ARG A 40 -1.06 4.70 -4.92
N TYR A 41 -1.98 3.98 -4.29
CA TYR A 41 -2.90 3.09 -5.00
C TYR A 41 -4.13 3.82 -5.54
N PHE A 42 -4.76 4.69 -4.75
CA PHE A 42 -6.01 5.35 -5.15
C PHE A 42 -5.78 6.68 -5.86
N ALA A 43 -4.76 7.44 -5.47
CA ALA A 43 -4.43 8.71 -6.14
C ALA A 43 -3.33 8.56 -7.22
N GLY A 44 -2.79 7.36 -7.43
CA GLY A 44 -1.78 7.08 -8.46
C GLY A 44 -0.43 7.74 -8.21
N MET A 45 -0.15 8.17 -6.98
CA MET A 45 1.07 8.93 -6.65
C MET A 45 2.32 8.06 -6.61
N SER A 46 3.45 8.65 -6.96
CA SER A 46 4.78 8.11 -6.72
C SER A 46 5.14 8.16 -5.21
N ASN A 47 6.22 7.48 -4.82
CA ASN A 47 6.70 7.54 -3.43
C ASN A 47 7.12 8.95 -3.02
N ASP A 48 7.67 9.72 -3.95
CA ASP A 48 8.23 11.04 -3.65
C ASP A 48 7.08 12.06 -3.52
N GLU A 49 6.07 12.00 -4.39
CA GLU A 49 4.83 12.80 -4.27
C GLU A 49 4.06 12.46 -2.99
N ALA A 50 3.91 11.17 -2.67
CA ALA A 50 3.27 10.75 -1.43
C ALA A 50 4.08 11.21 -0.19
N ALA A 51 5.42 11.25 -0.29
CA ALA A 51 6.26 11.76 0.78
C ALA A 51 6.02 13.25 1.04
N GLU A 52 5.89 14.04 -0.02
CA GLU A 52 5.57 15.46 0.06
C GLU A 52 4.19 15.70 0.68
N CYS A 53 3.16 14.99 0.20
CA CYS A 53 1.81 15.08 0.77
C CYS A 53 1.75 14.72 2.26
N LEU A 54 2.54 13.74 2.69
CA LEU A 54 2.59 13.30 4.09
C LEU A 54 3.61 14.06 4.93
N SER A 55 4.32 15.04 4.34
CA SER A 55 5.40 15.80 4.99
C SER A 55 6.46 14.90 5.63
N ILE A 56 6.90 13.86 4.92
CA ILE A 56 7.95 12.93 5.33
C ILE A 56 9.09 12.93 4.31
N SER A 57 10.25 12.39 4.68
CA SER A 57 11.35 12.25 3.73
C SER A 57 11.07 11.14 2.71
N PRO A 58 11.53 11.27 1.44
CA PRO A 58 11.43 10.20 0.43
C PRO A 58 12.00 8.86 0.90
N ARG A 59 13.06 8.89 1.72
CA ARG A 59 13.64 7.71 2.35
C ARG A 59 12.63 7.01 3.28
N THR A 60 11.89 7.78 4.07
CA THR A 60 10.86 7.26 4.98
C THR A 60 9.71 6.65 4.17
N ALA A 61 9.25 7.35 3.13
CA ALA A 61 8.21 6.84 2.24
C ALA A 61 8.59 5.51 1.58
N LYS A 62 9.83 5.41 1.06
CA LYS A 62 10.37 4.16 0.50
C LYS A 62 10.43 3.03 1.52
N HIS A 63 10.84 3.33 2.75
CA HIS A 63 10.87 2.34 3.84
C HIS A 63 9.47 1.87 4.23
N TRP A 64 8.52 2.80 4.38
CA TRP A 64 7.12 2.48 4.69
C TRP A 64 6.47 1.67 3.58
N TRP A 65 6.75 1.99 2.31
CA TRP A 65 6.26 1.20 1.19
C TRP A 65 6.82 -0.22 1.18
N ALA A 66 8.11 -0.39 1.45
CA ALA A 66 8.73 -1.71 1.54
C ALA A 66 8.12 -2.54 2.68
N PHE A 67 7.93 -1.92 3.85
CA PHE A 67 7.26 -2.52 4.99
C PHE A 67 5.83 -2.92 4.67
N ALA A 68 5.03 -2.01 4.10
CA ALA A 68 3.64 -2.25 3.70
C ALA A 68 3.50 -3.48 2.80
N LYS A 69 4.33 -3.58 1.75
CA LYS A 69 4.30 -4.73 0.84
C LYS A 69 4.67 -6.04 1.53
N ALA A 70 5.67 -6.03 2.41
CA ALA A 70 6.08 -7.22 3.15
C ALA A 70 4.98 -7.67 4.13
N TRP A 71 4.36 -6.71 4.82
CA TRP A 71 3.29 -6.97 5.76
C TRP A 71 2.03 -7.51 5.06
N LEU A 72 1.56 -6.84 3.99
CA LEU A 72 0.39 -7.27 3.23
C LEU A 72 0.59 -8.66 2.63
N ARG A 73 1.79 -8.98 2.16
CA ARG A 73 2.09 -10.32 1.67
C ARG A 73 2.01 -11.36 2.78
N ALA A 74 2.55 -11.08 3.96
CA ALA A 74 2.48 -12.00 5.09
C ALA A 74 1.04 -12.23 5.57
N GLU A 75 0.20 -11.19 5.52
CA GLU A 75 -1.21 -11.25 5.91
C GLU A 75 -2.05 -12.02 4.88
N LEU A 76 -1.84 -11.77 3.59
CA LEU A 76 -2.60 -12.42 2.51
C LEU A 76 -2.16 -13.87 2.22
N ASP A 77 -0.96 -14.25 2.67
CA ASP A 77 -0.45 -15.63 2.58
C ASP A 77 -0.85 -16.49 3.81
N SER A 78 -1.50 -15.91 4.84
CA SER A 78 -2.05 -16.62 6.01
C SER A 78 -3.51 -17.03 5.82
#